data_AF-A0A1B2EV48-F1
#
_entry.id   AF-A0A1B2EV48-F1
#
_cell.length_a   1.000
_cell.length_b   1.000
_cell.length_c   1.000
_cell.angle_alpha   90.00
_cell.angle_beta   90.00
_cell.angle_gamma   90.00
#
_symmetry.space_group_name_H-M   'P 1'
#
loop_
_entity.id
_entity.type
_entity.pdbx_description
1 polymer ?
#
loop_
_entity_poly.entity_id
_entity_poly.type
_entity_poly.pdbx_seq_one_letter_code
_entity_poly.pdbx_strand_id
1 'polypeptide(L)'
;MPDFKQLAEGQKPADAERCILIEVIHEPAIGKQYTVTGRGIEPNDQMQNNQTYATLEKAREQALHWANAVDVPIIYLSSEIT
;
A
#
# COMPACT_ATOMS: atom_id res chain seq x y z
N MET A 1 -0.13 14.56 -8.36
CA MET A 1 -0.31 13.84 -7.08
C MET A 1 -0.66 12.41 -7.42
N PRO A 2 -0.12 11.40 -6.71
CA PRO A 2 -0.47 10.00 -6.93
C PRO A 2 -1.96 9.77 -6.69
N ASP A 3 -2.58 8.97 -7.55
CA ASP A 3 -3.98 8.58 -7.43
C ASP A 3 -4.14 7.28 -6.64
N PHE A 4 -5.24 7.14 -5.91
CA PHE A 4 -5.59 5.90 -5.24
C PHE A 4 -6.54 5.07 -6.08
N LYS A 5 -6.16 3.82 -6.36
CA LYS A 5 -6.98 2.86 -7.10
C LYS A 5 -7.34 1.67 -6.23
N GLN A 6 -8.62 1.50 -5.95
CA GLN A 6 -9.10 0.31 -5.24
C GLN A 6 -9.14 -0.89 -6.19
N LEU A 7 -8.49 -1.97 -5.77
CA LEU A 7 -8.49 -3.25 -6.46
C LEU A 7 -9.68 -4.08 -6.00
N ALA A 8 -10.34 -4.73 -6.95
CA ALA A 8 -11.32 -5.77 -6.65
C ALA A 8 -10.66 -6.97 -5.97
N GLU A 9 -11.45 -7.82 -5.31
CA GLU A 9 -10.94 -9.06 -4.71
C GLU A 9 -10.23 -9.94 -5.77
N GLY A 10 -9.03 -10.41 -5.44
CA GLY A 10 -8.19 -11.18 -6.36
C GLY A 10 -7.58 -10.38 -7.53
N GLN A 11 -7.90 -9.09 -7.67
CA GLN A 11 -7.31 -8.24 -8.70
C GLN A 11 -5.87 -7.86 -8.33
N LYS A 12 -4.97 -7.97 -9.31
CA LYS A 12 -3.58 -7.54 -9.16
C LYS A 12 -3.42 -6.08 -9.65
N PRO A 13 -2.44 -5.34 -9.11
CA PRO A 13 -1.97 -4.09 -9.70
C PRO A 13 -1.69 -4.27 -11.20
N ALA A 14 -1.95 -3.23 -12.00
CA ALA A 14 -1.60 -3.27 -13.42
C ALA A 14 -0.06 -3.35 -13.58
N ASP A 15 0.66 -2.58 -12.76
CA ASP A 15 2.12 -2.58 -12.69
C ASP A 15 2.60 -3.35 -11.45
N ALA A 16 2.35 -4.66 -11.43
CA ALA A 16 2.72 -5.52 -10.29
C ALA A 16 4.24 -5.56 -10.00
N GLU A 17 5.06 -5.17 -10.98
CA GLU A 17 6.52 -5.11 -10.87
C GLU A 17 7.02 -3.83 -10.19
N ARG A 18 6.30 -2.71 -10.27
CA ARG A 18 6.70 -1.44 -9.64
C ARG A 18 5.48 -0.67 -9.18
N CYS A 19 5.02 -0.95 -7.97
CA CYS A 19 3.86 -0.28 -7.40
C CYS A 19 3.92 -0.17 -5.88
N ILE A 20 3.13 0.75 -5.34
CA ILE A 20 2.83 0.80 -3.90
C ILE A 20 1.45 0.20 -3.68
N LEU A 21 1.37 -0.75 -2.76
CA LEU A 21 0.15 -1.48 -2.42
C LEU A 21 -0.16 -1.26 -0.94
N ILE A 22 -1.41 -0.93 -0.64
CA ILE A 22 -1.96 -0.92 0.72
C ILE A 22 -2.85 -2.15 0.86
N GLU A 23 -2.44 -3.09 1.70
CA GLU A 23 -3.16 -4.31 1.99
C GLU A 23 -3.99 -4.14 3.27
N VAL A 24 -5.28 -4.43 3.21
CA VAL A 24 -6.15 -4.40 4.40
C VAL A 24 -6.28 -5.81 4.95
N ILE A 25 -5.79 -5.99 6.18
CA ILE A 25 -5.85 -7.25 6.91
C ILE A 25 -6.87 -7.06 8.04
N HIS A 26 -7.89 -7.91 8.09
CA HIS A 26 -8.85 -7.90 9.19
C HIS A 26 -8.51 -9.03 10.17
N GLU A 27 -7.93 -8.70 11.32
CA GLU A 27 -7.68 -9.67 12.38
C GLU A 27 -8.78 -9.57 13.44
N PRO A 28 -9.52 -10.66 13.74
CA PRO A 28 -10.64 -10.61 14.69
C PRO A 28 -10.27 -10.10 16.09
N ALA A 29 -9.02 -10.34 16.52
CA ALA A 29 -8.54 -9.97 17.84
C ALA A 29 -7.99 -8.53 17.93
N ILE A 30 -7.57 -7.94 16.80
CA ILE A 30 -6.82 -6.66 16.77
C ILE A 30 -7.56 -5.59 15.95
N GLY A 31 -8.51 -5.99 15.10
CA GLY A 31 -9.25 -5.13 14.19
C GLY A 31 -8.61 -5.06 12.80
N LYS A 32 -8.87 -3.96 12.09
CA LYS A 32 -8.30 -3.72 10.75
C LYS A 32 -6.88 -3.18 10.87
N GLN A 33 -5.97 -3.80 10.13
CA GLN A 33 -4.61 -3.33 9.93
C GLN A 33 -4.38 -3.03 8.46
N TYR A 34 -3.49 -2.10 8.18
CA TYR A 34 -3.19 -1.59 6.86
C TYR A 34 -1.70 -1.68 6.61
N THR A 35 -1.27 -2.59 5.75
CA THR A 35 0.14 -2.79 5.41
C THR A 35 0.45 -2.11 4.10
N VAL A 36 1.37 -1.16 4.12
CA VAL A 36 1.89 -0.49 2.92
C VAL A 36 3.14 -1.24 2.46
N THR A 37 3.15 -1.71 1.22
CA THR A 37 4.23 -2.49 0.61
C THR A 37 4.69 -1.82 -0.67
N GLY A 38 6.00 -1.59 -0.79
CA GLY A 38 6.63 -1.18 -2.05
C GLY A 38 7.09 -2.41 -2.84
N ARG A 39 6.46 -2.72 -3.97
CA ARG A 39 6.87 -3.85 -4.83
C ARG A 39 7.77 -3.36 -5.94
N GLY A 40 8.92 -4.03 -6.10
CA GLY A 40 9.99 -3.70 -7.07
C GLY A 40 10.43 -2.23 -7.04
N ILE A 41 10.31 -1.64 -5.86
CA ILE A 41 10.89 -0.36 -5.51
C ILE A 41 12.06 -0.70 -4.59
N GLU A 42 13.27 -0.29 -4.97
CA GLU A 42 14.43 -0.54 -4.11
C GLU A 42 14.23 0.19 -2.77
N PRO A 43 14.36 -0.51 -1.64
CA PRO A 43 14.30 0.14 -0.34
C PRO A 43 15.43 1.17 -0.26
N ASN A 44 15.08 2.44 -0.08
CA ASN A 44 16.03 3.47 0.32
C ASN A 44 15.91 3.73 1.83
N ASP A 45 16.76 4.59 2.38
CA ASP A 45 16.73 4.97 3.81
C ASP A 45 15.35 5.44 4.36
N GLN A 46 14.42 5.83 3.49
CA GLN A 46 13.06 6.30 3.80
C GLN A 46 11.96 5.26 3.54
N MET A 47 12.29 4.10 2.96
CA MET A 47 11.33 3.10 2.53
C MET A 47 11.73 1.71 3.03
N GLN A 48 11.06 1.26 4.10
CA GLN A 48 11.10 -0.15 4.48
C GLN A 48 10.25 -0.95 3.47
N ASN A 49 10.64 -2.18 3.15
CA ASN A 49 9.92 -3.00 2.15
C ASN A 49 8.42 -3.15 2.46
N ASN A 50 8.04 -3.13 3.74
CA ASN A 50 6.66 -3.08 4.20
C ASN A 50 6.52 -2.33 5.54
N GLN A 51 5.37 -1.72 5.79
CA GLN A 51 5.06 -1.08 7.07
C GLN A 51 3.57 -1.15 7.39
N THR A 52 3.22 -1.56 8.61
CA THR A 52 1.83 -1.77 9.04
C THR A 52 1.32 -0.65 9.93
N TYR A 53 0.07 -0.26 9.72
CA TYR A 53 -0.61 0.83 10.39
C TYR A 53 -1.97 0.39 10.92
N ALA A 54 -2.39 0.97 12.04
CA ALA A 54 -3.70 0.72 12.64
C ALA A 54 -4.86 1.45 11.93
N THR A 55 -4.57 2.45 11.09
CA THR A 55 -5.60 3.24 10.40
C THR A 55 -5.26 3.43 8.93
N LEU A 56 -6.30 3.49 8.10
CA LEU A 56 -6.16 3.71 6.65
C LEU A 56 -5.53 5.07 6.33
N GLU A 57 -5.82 6.09 7.14
CA GLU A 57 -5.29 7.44 6.95
C GLU A 57 -3.77 7.46 7.02
N LYS A 58 -3.18 6.86 8.08
CA LYS A 58 -1.73 6.75 8.22
C LYS A 58 -1.09 5.94 7.10
N ALA A 59 -1.74 4.85 6.69
CA ALA A 59 -1.27 4.06 5.55
C ALA A 59 -1.28 4.87 4.25
N ARG A 60 -2.30 5.71 4.02
CA ARG A 60 -2.39 6.60 2.85
C ARG A 60 -1.33 7.69 2.88
N GLU A 61 -1.09 8.31 4.04
CA GLU A 61 -0.03 9.31 4.20
C GLU A 61 1.34 8.72 3.86
N GLN A 62 1.64 7.53 4.40
CA GLN A 62 2.90 6.85 4.08
C GLN A 62 2.99 6.46 2.61
N ALA A 63 1.92 5.89 2.04
CA ALA A 63 1.92 5.49 0.64
C ALA A 63 2.09 6.69 -0.30
N LEU A 64 1.52 7.85 0.03
CA LEU A 64 1.76 9.10 -0.70
C LEU A 64 3.20 9.56 -0.58
N HIS A 65 3.77 9.51 0.64
CA HIS A 65 5.16 9.88 0.85
C HIS A 65 6.09 9.02 -0.04
N TRP A 66 5.90 7.71 -0.04
CA TRP A 66 6.65 6.79 -0.88
C TRP A 66 6.40 7.03 -2.37
N ALA A 67 5.15 7.21 -2.79
CA ALA A 67 4.79 7.40 -4.19
C ALA A 67 5.44 8.66 -4.78
N ASN A 68 5.50 9.75 -4.01
CA ASN A 68 6.21 10.95 -4.42
C ASN A 68 7.75 10.74 -4.44
N ALA A 69 8.29 9.97 -3.51
CA ALA A 69 9.73 9.70 -3.46
C ALA A 69 10.23 8.84 -4.64
N VAL A 70 9.39 7.91 -5.13
CA VAL A 70 9.77 6.93 -6.17
C VAL A 70 9.08 7.16 -7.52
N ASP A 71 8.43 8.30 -7.66
CA ASP A 71 7.66 8.76 -8.84
C ASP A 71 6.64 7.72 -9.34
N VAL A 72 5.85 7.17 -8.41
CA VAL A 72 4.78 6.21 -8.73
C VAL A 72 3.45 6.96 -8.84
N PRO A 73 2.76 6.89 -9.99
CA PRO A 73 1.55 7.68 -10.21
C PRO A 73 0.29 7.07 -9.56
N ILE A 74 0.29 5.78 -9.25
CA ILE A 74 -0.89 5.06 -8.75
C ILE A 74 -0.52 4.23 -7.52
N ILE A 75 -1.27 4.45 -6.44
CA ILE A 75 -1.24 3.64 -5.22
C ILE A 75 -2.45 2.71 -5.24
N TYR A 76 -2.21 1.41 -5.09
CA TYR A 76 -3.27 0.43 -5.09
C TYR A 76 -3.74 0.13 -3.67
N LEU A 77 -5.05 0.03 -3.47
CA LEU A 77 -5.64 -0.49 -2.22
C LEU A 77 -6.22 -1.87 -2.50
N SER A 78 -5.73 -2.91 -1.83
CA SER A 78 -6.39 -4.21 -1.88
C SER A 78 -7.72 -4.14 -1.14
N SER A 79 -8.68 -4.94 -1.58
CA SER A 79 -9.86 -5.24 -0.77
C SER A 79 -9.47 -6.06 0.47
N GLU A 80 -10.32 -6.04 1.50
CA GLU A 80 -10.13 -6.80 2.74
C GLU A 80 -9.97 -8.29 2.40
N ILE A 81 -8.81 -8.85 2.75
CA ILE A 81 -8.64 -10.31 2.72
C ILE A 81 -9.27 -10.81 4.02
N THR A 82 -10.40 -11.50 3.90
CA THR A 82 -11.17 -12.02 5.04
C THR A 82 -10.60 -13.35 5.51
#